data_AF-A0A9P6W6W1-F1
#
_entry.id   AF-A0A9P6W6W1-F1
#
_cell.length_a   1.000
_cell.length_b   1.000
_cell.length_c   1.000
_cell.angle_alpha   90.00
_cell.angle_beta   90.00
_cell.angle_gamma   90.00
#
_symmetry.space_group_name_H-M   'P 1'
#
loop_
_entity.id
_entity.type
_entity.pdbx_description
1 polymer ?
#
loop_
_entity_poly.entity_id
_entity_poly.type
_entity_poly.pdbx_seq_one_letter_code
_entity_poly.pdbx_strand_id
1 'polypeptide(L)'
;MMVKSGLAAAGAAAGPKPPSNLGRLARFGVSLYILAAIVYTAYHLVVAPAVSYVSGPSSSSLARQEQQPQPAPRAILHEANVASARGGASTVEGATSTTTSSKNRHAALETAGVRAADIRSEDSRDPVWAAAESADKKGAKKAKPGVYHPPEKLLDGRELVRTRVNGFDGVDWDQDQVVWHHPSTDLAHSGPASPERTLKLYGNNPRGVKTTSEDELLSLSFGSSLQPSKVIPYYYRATEPDRPDFNTEDITITTLVTSNRFTVFERLVERYQGPVSATVHLTRGKAEDEMLRALDKLYTGSPVMRKYVDVHLVYDSFDRQFNMWRNVAKFFARTEYIMMLDVDFWLCTDFRSRMLESPEIMQRLRGGLAAFVVPAFEFHKQSDGVDPSTFPSSKEELVELVKNDKIGMFHKSWAPGHGSTNYTRYYDAAPGEVYRVQGYTHSYEPYVIYKKEGSPWCDERFIGYGGNKAACLFELYLSGVSFYVLPDDFLIHQSHAYAEKARKHERKYNRKLYTDFREELCFRYLNSFLDQIESPRAKNLAIECKKIKGFATTAARFIAAAGGDIVLPGSTTASVAQPK
;
A
#
# COMPACT_ATOMS: atom_id res chain seq x y z
N MET A 1 -18.08 -43.07 -55.81
CA MET A 1 -17.42 -44.30 -56.29
C MET A 1 -16.05 -44.41 -55.63
N MET A 2 -15.83 -45.54 -54.93
CA MET A 2 -14.57 -46.27 -54.61
C MET A 2 -13.23 -45.48 -54.63
N VAL A 3 -12.44 -45.34 -53.56
CA VAL A 3 -11.74 -46.30 -52.65
C VAL A 3 -10.54 -47.03 -53.27
N LYS A 4 -9.42 -46.99 -52.50
CA LYS A 4 -8.11 -47.69 -52.54
C LYS A 4 -6.98 -46.96 -53.29
N SER A 5 -5.70 -46.93 -52.88
CA SER A 5 -4.88 -47.23 -51.68
C SER A 5 -3.48 -47.59 -52.22
N GLY A 6 -2.37 -47.11 -51.64
CA GLY A 6 -1.04 -47.64 -51.97
C GLY A 6 0.17 -46.80 -51.53
N LEU A 7 0.71 -47.12 -50.35
CA LEU A 7 2.06 -46.88 -49.80
C LEU A 7 3.19 -47.33 -50.79
N ALA A 8 4.48 -46.96 -50.74
CA ALA A 8 5.38 -46.26 -49.81
C ALA A 8 6.74 -46.00 -50.51
N ALA A 9 7.58 -45.09 -49.98
CA ALA A 9 9.04 -45.29 -49.83
C ALA A 9 9.70 -44.14 -49.03
N ALA A 10 10.49 -44.52 -48.02
CA ALA A 10 11.24 -43.65 -47.12
C ALA A 10 12.58 -43.18 -47.71
N GLY A 11 13.03 -41.97 -47.36
CA GLY A 11 14.34 -41.40 -47.68
C GLY A 11 14.96 -40.72 -46.45
N ALA A 12 16.25 -40.96 -46.24
CA ALA A 12 16.98 -40.88 -44.98
C ALA A 12 17.19 -39.48 -44.35
N ALA A 13 17.34 -39.47 -43.02
CA ALA A 13 17.68 -38.32 -42.19
C ALA A 13 19.16 -37.89 -42.36
N ALA A 14 19.39 -36.60 -42.60
CA ALA A 14 20.71 -35.99 -42.59
C ALA A 14 21.09 -35.54 -41.16
N GLY A 15 22.23 -36.01 -40.64
CA GLY A 15 22.79 -35.61 -39.35
C GLY A 15 23.29 -34.14 -39.31
N PRO A 16 23.50 -33.57 -38.12
CA PRO A 16 23.79 -32.14 -37.96
C PRO A 16 25.19 -31.77 -38.49
N LYS A 17 25.25 -30.71 -39.31
CA LYS A 17 26.51 -30.14 -39.83
C LYS A 17 27.39 -29.55 -38.72
N PRO A 18 28.73 -29.67 -38.80
CA PRO A 18 29.64 -29.12 -37.80
C PRO A 18 29.61 -27.57 -37.79
N PRO A 19 29.82 -26.93 -36.63
CA PRO A 19 29.72 -25.48 -36.50
C PRO A 19 30.83 -24.76 -37.27
N SER A 20 30.43 -23.68 -37.96
CA SER A 20 31.32 -22.80 -38.71
C SER A 20 32.39 -22.16 -37.81
N ASN A 21 33.53 -21.80 -38.39
CA ASN A 21 34.66 -21.21 -37.67
C ASN A 21 34.26 -19.91 -36.92
N LEU A 22 33.27 -19.17 -37.45
CA LEU A 22 32.70 -17.99 -36.81
C LEU A 22 31.93 -18.32 -35.52
N GLY A 23 31.20 -19.44 -35.49
CA GLY A 23 30.49 -19.92 -34.30
C GLY A 23 31.43 -20.42 -33.20
N ARG A 24 32.61 -20.92 -33.56
CA ARG A 24 33.66 -21.27 -32.58
C ARG A 24 34.30 -20.03 -31.96
N LEU A 25 34.58 -18.99 -32.76
CA LEU A 25 35.10 -17.71 -32.27
C LEU A 25 34.11 -16.99 -31.35
N ALA A 26 32.82 -16.97 -31.68
CA ALA A 26 31.78 -16.37 -30.84
C ALA A 26 31.67 -17.09 -29.48
N ARG A 27 31.71 -18.43 -29.47
CA ARG A 27 31.71 -19.20 -28.21
C ARG A 27 32.97 -18.96 -27.39
N PHE A 28 34.12 -18.81 -28.03
CA PHE A 28 35.37 -18.49 -27.33
C PHE A 28 35.32 -17.09 -26.69
N GLY A 29 34.79 -16.10 -27.40
CA GLY A 29 34.59 -14.74 -26.87
C GLY A 29 33.63 -14.69 -25.67
N VAL A 30 32.51 -15.41 -25.74
CA VAL A 30 31.56 -15.50 -24.61
C VAL A 30 32.19 -16.20 -23.40
N SER A 31 32.93 -17.29 -23.62
CA SER A 31 33.65 -17.96 -22.54
C SER A 31 34.71 -17.06 -21.88
N LEU A 32 35.44 -16.27 -22.67
CA LEU A 32 36.44 -15.32 -22.16
C LEU A 32 35.78 -14.21 -21.32
N TYR A 33 34.65 -13.68 -21.79
CA TYR A 33 33.88 -12.67 -21.06
C TYR A 33 33.35 -13.20 -19.72
N ILE A 34 32.81 -14.42 -19.71
CA ILE A 34 32.31 -15.06 -18.47
C ILE A 34 33.47 -15.29 -17.49
N LEU A 35 34.63 -15.76 -17.97
CA LEU A 35 35.83 -15.92 -17.14
C LEU A 35 36.29 -14.58 -16.55
N ALA A 36 36.33 -13.51 -17.35
CA ALA A 36 36.69 -12.18 -16.86
C ALA A 36 35.68 -11.65 -15.82
N ALA A 37 34.38 -11.88 -16.02
CA ALA A 37 33.33 -11.48 -15.08
C ALA A 37 33.43 -12.25 -13.75
N ILE A 38 33.74 -13.54 -13.79
CA ILE A 38 33.95 -14.37 -12.59
C ILE A 38 35.20 -13.90 -11.83
N VAL A 39 36.30 -13.62 -12.53
CA VAL A 39 37.53 -13.12 -11.89
C VAL A 39 37.30 -11.74 -11.27
N TYR A 40 36.59 -10.84 -11.96
CA TYR A 40 36.25 -9.51 -11.45
C TYR A 40 35.38 -9.58 -10.19
N THR A 41 34.34 -10.42 -10.21
CA THR A 41 33.46 -10.60 -9.04
C THR A 41 34.16 -11.27 -7.87
N ALA A 42 34.98 -12.31 -8.12
CA ALA A 42 35.78 -12.95 -7.07
C ALA A 42 36.79 -11.97 -6.45
N TYR A 43 37.43 -11.12 -7.26
CA TYR A 43 38.36 -10.12 -6.75
C TYR A 43 37.65 -9.08 -5.87
N HIS A 44 36.54 -8.49 -6.32
CA HIS A 44 35.90 -7.38 -5.59
C HIS A 44 35.05 -7.82 -4.40
N LEU A 45 34.45 -9.02 -4.44
CA LEU A 45 33.57 -9.49 -3.37
C LEU A 45 34.26 -10.40 -2.36
N VAL A 46 35.36 -11.05 -2.74
CA VAL A 46 36.06 -12.00 -1.87
C VAL A 46 37.46 -11.52 -1.53
N VAL A 47 38.28 -11.21 -2.54
CA VAL A 47 39.70 -10.90 -2.31
C VAL A 47 39.90 -9.51 -1.69
N ALA A 48 39.31 -8.45 -2.24
CA ALA A 48 39.48 -7.09 -1.76
C ALA A 48 38.98 -6.89 -0.30
N PRO A 49 37.78 -7.38 0.08
CA PRO A 49 37.33 -7.30 1.47
C PRO A 49 38.18 -8.16 2.42
N ALA A 50 38.64 -9.33 1.99
CA ALA A 50 39.50 -10.19 2.80
C ALA A 50 40.89 -9.57 3.02
N VAL A 51 41.46 -8.91 2.00
CA VAL A 51 42.72 -8.16 2.14
C VAL A 51 42.52 -7.00 3.10
N SER A 52 41.45 -6.21 2.97
CA SER A 52 41.14 -5.12 3.91
C SER A 52 40.90 -5.58 5.35
N TYR A 53 40.32 -6.77 5.53
CA TYR A 53 40.10 -7.39 6.84
C TYR A 53 41.40 -7.87 7.48
N VAL A 54 42.32 -8.43 6.69
CA VAL A 54 43.62 -8.95 7.17
C VAL A 54 44.63 -7.81 7.39
N SER A 55 44.57 -6.74 6.60
CA SER A 55 45.53 -5.64 6.69
C SER A 55 45.25 -4.66 7.84
N GLY A 56 44.06 -4.68 8.45
CA GLY A 56 43.64 -3.73 9.50
C GLY A 56 43.67 -2.26 9.04
N PRO A 57 43.08 -1.33 9.80
CA PRO A 57 43.16 0.09 9.47
C PRO A 57 44.59 0.60 9.65
N SER A 58 45.17 1.13 8.58
CA SER A 58 46.45 1.84 8.64
C SER A 58 46.34 3.05 9.58
N SER A 59 47.03 2.95 10.71
CA SER A 59 47.24 4.01 11.69
C SER A 59 48.15 5.10 11.11
N SER A 60 47.56 6.14 10.53
CA SER A 60 48.29 7.38 10.26
C SER A 60 47.36 8.59 10.18
N SER A 61 46.85 9.02 11.34
CA SER A 61 46.69 10.44 11.72
C SER A 61 45.83 10.57 12.99
N LEU A 62 46.31 10.03 14.10
CA LEU A 62 45.89 10.46 15.44
C LEU A 62 47.12 11.03 16.13
N ALA A 63 47.34 12.31 15.92
CA ALA A 63 48.15 13.13 16.80
C ALA A 63 47.35 14.40 17.14
N ARG A 64 46.80 14.38 18.35
CA ARG A 64 46.90 15.48 19.31
C ARG A 64 46.14 16.77 18.98
N GLN A 65 44.97 16.95 19.57
CA GLN A 65 44.76 18.09 20.47
C GLN A 65 43.51 17.93 21.35
N GLU A 66 43.74 18.14 22.64
CA GLU A 66 42.79 18.17 23.74
C GLU A 66 41.80 19.34 23.64
N GLN A 67 40.68 19.12 24.33
CA GLN A 67 39.61 20.01 24.78
C GLN A 67 39.90 21.53 24.82
N GLN A 68 38.96 22.30 24.23
CA GLN A 68 38.46 23.56 24.80
C GLN A 68 36.97 23.79 24.40
N PRO A 69 36.13 24.36 25.29
CA PRO A 69 34.67 24.45 25.09
C PRO A 69 34.26 25.63 24.19
N GLN A 70 33.20 25.44 23.40
CA GLN A 70 32.61 26.49 22.56
C GLN A 70 31.86 27.56 23.38
N PRO A 71 31.92 28.84 22.99
CA PRO A 71 30.89 29.82 23.32
C PRO A 71 29.85 29.96 22.18
N ALA A 72 28.62 30.22 22.57
CA ALA A 72 27.43 30.39 21.73
C ALA A 72 27.57 31.46 20.63
N PRO A 73 26.84 31.35 19.49
CA PRO A 73 26.88 32.36 18.45
C PRO A 73 25.97 33.55 18.78
N ARG A 74 26.60 34.73 18.92
CA ARG A 74 25.95 36.04 18.85
C ARG A 74 25.69 36.43 17.40
N ALA A 75 24.54 37.07 17.20
CA ALA A 75 24.09 37.71 15.97
C ALA A 75 25.10 38.72 15.40
N ILE A 76 25.23 38.77 14.08
CA ILE A 76 25.86 39.87 13.35
C ILE A 76 24.95 40.27 12.19
N LEU A 77 24.40 41.48 12.32
CA LEU A 77 23.85 42.31 11.25
C LEU A 77 24.95 42.67 10.25
N HIS A 78 24.62 42.67 8.95
CA HIS A 78 25.18 43.65 8.03
C HIS A 78 24.22 43.93 6.87
N GLU A 79 23.72 45.17 6.84
CA GLU A 79 23.23 45.83 5.65
C GLU A 79 24.41 46.18 4.72
N ALA A 80 24.20 46.08 3.41
CA ALA A 80 24.68 47.06 2.43
C ALA A 80 23.95 46.89 1.09
N ASN A 81 23.35 48.00 0.64
CA ASN A 81 22.72 48.23 -0.64
C ASN A 81 23.73 48.30 -1.82
N VAL A 82 23.20 48.19 -3.04
CA VAL A 82 23.39 49.09 -4.21
C VAL A 82 23.74 48.39 -5.55
N ALA A 83 22.80 48.57 -6.49
CA ALA A 83 22.90 48.81 -7.95
C ALA A 83 23.30 47.71 -8.96
N SER A 84 22.29 47.34 -9.76
CA SER A 84 22.12 47.66 -11.19
C SER A 84 23.30 47.50 -12.15
N ALA A 85 23.14 46.60 -13.13
CA ALA A 85 23.60 46.83 -14.50
C ALA A 85 22.69 46.14 -15.53
N ARG A 86 22.22 46.94 -16.50
CA ARG A 86 21.55 46.57 -17.75
C ARG A 86 22.58 46.14 -18.81
N GLY A 87 22.10 45.39 -19.80
CA GLY A 87 22.72 45.21 -21.12
C GLY A 87 22.67 43.74 -21.52
N GLY A 88 22.25 43.31 -22.70
CA GLY A 88 21.94 43.97 -23.96
C GLY A 88 21.87 42.85 -25.01
N ALA A 89 20.97 42.98 -25.98
CA ALA A 89 20.66 41.98 -27.00
C ALA A 89 21.85 41.63 -27.92
N SER A 90 21.87 40.41 -28.48
CA SER A 90 22.09 40.24 -29.92
C SER A 90 21.53 38.91 -30.43
N THR A 91 20.77 39.06 -31.50
CA THR A 91 20.22 38.07 -32.44
C THR A 91 21.27 37.64 -33.45
N VAL A 92 21.26 36.37 -33.86
CA VAL A 92 21.73 35.93 -35.19
C VAL A 92 20.82 34.80 -35.70
N GLU A 93 20.00 35.13 -36.70
CA GLU A 93 19.40 34.26 -37.72
C GLU A 93 20.52 33.73 -38.65
N GLY A 94 20.44 32.69 -39.47
CA GLY A 94 19.42 31.74 -39.93
C GLY A 94 20.20 30.61 -40.66
N ALA A 95 19.63 29.46 -41.02
CA ALA A 95 19.01 29.23 -42.32
C ALA A 95 18.53 27.76 -42.34
N THR A 96 17.22 27.50 -42.36
CA THR A 96 16.43 27.03 -43.51
C THR A 96 16.94 25.78 -44.26
N SER A 97 16.21 24.67 -44.10
CA SER A 97 15.69 23.95 -45.27
C SER A 97 14.22 23.55 -45.07
N THR A 98 13.39 24.14 -45.91
CA THR A 98 12.06 23.73 -46.38
C THR A 98 12.16 22.37 -47.08
N THR A 99 11.23 21.41 -47.03
CA THR A 99 9.85 21.30 -47.58
C THR A 99 9.49 19.79 -47.37
N THR A 100 8.27 19.26 -47.22
CA THR A 100 6.95 19.57 -47.79
C THR A 100 5.86 18.70 -47.11
N SER A 101 4.76 19.36 -46.76
CA SER A 101 3.35 18.93 -46.73
C SER A 101 2.96 17.47 -47.07
N SER A 102 2.12 16.86 -46.22
CA SER A 102 0.76 16.44 -46.63
C SER A 102 -0.15 16.12 -45.43
N LYS A 103 -1.35 16.69 -45.49
CA LYS A 103 -2.50 16.53 -44.59
C LYS A 103 -3.02 15.08 -44.62
N ASN A 104 -3.56 14.59 -43.49
CA ASN A 104 -4.95 14.14 -43.41
C ASN A 104 -5.43 13.97 -41.96
N ARG A 105 -6.61 14.51 -41.70
CA ARG A 105 -7.38 14.47 -40.46
C ARG A 105 -8.46 13.38 -40.61
N HIS A 106 -8.68 12.64 -39.52
CA HIS A 106 -9.94 12.02 -39.06
C HIS A 106 -10.50 10.79 -39.79
N ALA A 107 -10.38 9.63 -39.12
CA ALA A 107 -11.44 8.63 -38.91
C ALA A 107 -11.00 7.84 -37.65
N ALA A 108 -11.57 8.12 -36.49
CA ALA A 108 -12.74 7.45 -35.91
C ALA A 108 -12.42 6.09 -35.29
N LEU A 109 -12.83 5.97 -34.02
CA LEU A 109 -12.91 4.79 -33.18
C LEU A 109 -13.07 3.47 -33.94
N GLU A 110 -12.23 2.48 -33.61
CA GLU A 110 -12.69 1.10 -33.48
C GLU A 110 -11.78 0.31 -32.51
N THR A 111 -12.38 0.03 -31.36
CA THR A 111 -12.26 -1.20 -30.55
C THR A 111 -10.93 -1.58 -29.90
N ALA A 112 -10.96 -1.43 -28.57
CA ALA A 112 -10.25 -2.23 -27.59
C ALA A 112 -10.43 -3.74 -27.82
N GLY A 113 -9.34 -4.48 -27.66
CA GLY A 113 -9.34 -5.94 -27.66
C GLY A 113 -7.96 -6.53 -27.86
N VAL A 114 -7.04 -6.36 -26.89
CA VAL A 114 -5.79 -7.13 -26.92
C VAL A 114 -6.14 -8.57 -26.54
N ARG A 115 -5.99 -9.50 -27.49
CA ARG A 115 -6.28 -10.93 -27.29
C ARG A 115 -5.19 -11.54 -26.40
N ALA A 116 -5.57 -12.46 -25.52
CA ALA A 116 -4.65 -13.18 -24.63
C ALA A 116 -3.53 -13.97 -25.35
N ALA A 117 -3.62 -14.14 -26.67
CA ALA A 117 -2.58 -14.75 -27.51
C ALA A 117 -1.39 -13.80 -27.76
N ASP A 118 -1.60 -12.48 -27.75
CA ASP A 118 -0.56 -11.50 -28.07
C ASP A 118 0.36 -11.24 -26.87
N ILE A 119 -0.10 -11.59 -25.66
CA ILE A 119 0.73 -11.60 -24.43
C ILE A 119 1.67 -12.83 -24.41
N ARG A 120 1.31 -13.93 -25.08
CA ARG A 120 2.13 -15.15 -25.11
C ARG A 120 3.36 -15.05 -26.02
N SER A 121 3.41 -14.11 -26.97
CA SER A 121 4.57 -13.98 -27.87
C SER A 121 5.69 -13.09 -27.33
N GLU A 122 5.42 -12.24 -26.33
CA GLU A 122 6.46 -11.41 -25.70
C GLU A 122 7.13 -12.11 -24.51
N ASP A 123 6.38 -12.92 -23.74
CA ASP A 123 6.91 -13.64 -22.56
C ASP A 123 7.76 -14.89 -22.93
N SER A 124 7.81 -15.31 -24.20
CA SER A 124 8.59 -16.47 -24.64
C SER A 124 10.10 -16.20 -24.81
N ARG A 125 10.57 -15.00 -24.46
CA ARG A 125 12.00 -14.61 -24.53
C ARG A 125 12.67 -14.46 -23.17
N ASP A 126 11.93 -14.68 -22.07
CA ASP A 126 12.49 -14.69 -20.73
C ASP A 126 13.17 -16.05 -20.45
N PRO A 127 14.51 -16.09 -20.23
CA PRO A 127 15.24 -17.34 -20.00
C PRO A 127 14.83 -18.05 -18.70
N VAL A 128 14.22 -17.34 -17.73
CA VAL A 128 13.75 -17.91 -16.47
C VAL A 128 12.44 -18.67 -16.68
N TRP A 129 11.54 -18.14 -17.51
CA TRP A 129 10.27 -18.80 -17.85
C TRP A 129 10.49 -19.97 -18.83
N ALA A 130 11.43 -19.82 -19.77
CA ALA A 130 11.83 -20.91 -20.67
C ALA A 130 12.45 -22.10 -19.91
N ALA A 131 13.14 -21.86 -18.79
CA ALA A 131 13.68 -22.91 -17.93
C ALA A 131 12.57 -23.66 -17.18
N ALA A 132 11.52 -22.95 -16.72
CA ALA A 132 10.36 -23.55 -16.05
C ALA A 132 9.51 -24.39 -17.01
N GLU A 133 9.24 -23.92 -18.25
CA GLU A 133 8.52 -24.72 -19.25
C GLU A 133 9.36 -25.89 -19.81
N SER A 134 10.69 -25.75 -19.88
CA SER A 134 11.59 -26.84 -20.30
C SER A 134 11.70 -27.93 -19.24
N ALA A 135 11.50 -27.58 -17.96
CA ALA A 135 11.36 -28.55 -16.87
C ALA A 135 10.03 -29.32 -16.95
N ASP A 136 8.96 -28.68 -17.42
CA ASP A 136 7.64 -29.30 -17.57
C ASP A 136 7.53 -30.16 -18.86
N LYS A 137 8.25 -29.79 -19.92
CA LYS A 137 8.33 -30.56 -21.19
C LYS A 137 9.31 -31.74 -21.15
N LYS A 138 10.28 -31.75 -20.23
CA LYS A 138 11.15 -32.90 -19.99
C LYS A 138 10.47 -33.84 -19.02
N GLY A 139 9.58 -34.67 -19.58
CA GLY A 139 8.80 -35.69 -18.87
C GLY A 139 9.53 -36.28 -17.67
N ALA A 140 8.85 -36.21 -16.53
CA ALA A 140 9.31 -36.66 -15.22
C ALA A 140 10.14 -37.96 -15.30
N LYS A 141 11.46 -37.83 -15.06
CA LYS A 141 12.23 -38.98 -14.61
C LYS A 141 11.77 -39.29 -13.20
N LYS A 142 10.98 -40.37 -13.08
CA LYS A 142 10.45 -40.96 -11.85
C LYS A 142 11.47 -40.86 -10.70
N ALA A 143 11.23 -39.95 -9.76
CA ALA A 143 11.73 -40.12 -8.40
C ALA A 143 10.99 -41.30 -7.77
N LYS A 144 11.71 -42.16 -7.04
CA LYS A 144 11.13 -43.33 -6.37
C LYS A 144 10.04 -42.87 -5.39
N PRO A 145 8.84 -43.48 -5.38
CA PRO A 145 7.78 -43.07 -4.48
C PRO A 145 8.15 -43.47 -3.05
N GLY A 146 8.25 -42.49 -2.16
CA GLY A 146 8.02 -42.75 -0.74
C GLY A 146 6.58 -43.25 -0.60
N VAL A 147 6.39 -44.35 0.11
CA VAL A 147 5.07 -44.94 0.33
C VAL A 147 4.27 -43.98 1.20
N TYR A 148 3.39 -43.19 0.58
CA TYR A 148 2.34 -42.48 1.29
C TYR A 148 1.25 -43.50 1.62
N HIS A 149 1.02 -43.72 2.91
CA HIS A 149 -0.12 -44.51 3.39
C HIS A 149 -1.33 -43.56 3.51
N PRO A 150 -2.34 -43.66 2.63
CA PRO A 150 -3.58 -42.93 2.83
C PRO A 150 -4.25 -43.45 4.11
N PRO A 151 -4.90 -42.61 4.91
CA PRO A 151 -5.68 -43.08 6.05
C PRO A 151 -6.79 -44.03 5.56
N GLU A 152 -6.98 -45.16 6.26
CA GLU A 152 -7.98 -46.21 5.93
C GLU A 152 -9.43 -45.69 5.87
N LYS A 153 -9.69 -44.53 6.47
CA LYS A 153 -10.96 -43.81 6.34
C LYS A 153 -10.72 -42.43 5.75
N LEU A 154 -10.92 -42.32 4.44
CA LEU A 154 -11.25 -41.05 3.81
C LEU A 154 -12.63 -40.63 4.31
N LEU A 155 -12.67 -39.70 5.26
CA LEU A 155 -13.92 -39.04 5.63
C LEU A 155 -14.44 -38.32 4.38
N ASP A 156 -15.62 -38.70 3.90
CA ASP A 156 -16.28 -37.99 2.81
C ASP A 156 -16.60 -36.57 3.29
N GLY A 157 -15.78 -35.62 2.83
CA GLY A 157 -15.93 -34.22 3.19
C GLY A 157 -17.28 -33.63 2.78
N ARG A 158 -18.05 -34.29 1.90
CA ARG A 158 -19.41 -33.86 1.55
C ARG A 158 -20.42 -34.18 2.63
N GLU A 159 -20.21 -35.24 3.40
CA GLU A 159 -21.13 -35.66 4.46
C GLU A 159 -20.90 -34.87 5.76
N LEU A 160 -19.63 -34.56 6.09
CA LEU A 160 -19.26 -33.63 7.17
C LEU A 160 -19.75 -32.20 6.91
N VAL A 161 -19.71 -31.76 5.65
CA VAL A 161 -20.28 -30.47 5.19
C VAL A 161 -21.81 -30.46 5.24
N ARG A 162 -22.48 -31.61 5.30
CA ARG A 162 -23.95 -31.67 5.33
C ARG A 162 -24.53 -31.84 6.74
N THR A 163 -23.72 -32.34 7.68
CA THR A 163 -24.17 -32.65 9.05
C THR A 163 -23.63 -31.71 10.14
N ARG A 164 -22.55 -30.96 9.88
CA ARG A 164 -21.98 -29.99 10.86
C ARG A 164 -22.05 -28.53 10.44
N VAL A 165 -22.54 -28.28 9.24
CA VAL A 165 -22.56 -26.96 8.63
C VAL A 165 -24.03 -26.59 8.47
N ASN A 166 -24.61 -26.04 9.53
CA ASN A 166 -25.49 -24.88 9.34
C ASN A 166 -24.57 -23.68 9.02
N GLY A 167 -23.61 -23.77 8.10
CA GLY A 167 -23.94 -23.48 6.71
C GLY A 167 -24.43 -22.06 6.69
N PHE A 168 -23.55 -21.13 6.31
CA PHE A 168 -23.78 -19.68 6.17
C PHE A 168 -25.13 -19.32 5.50
N ASP A 169 -25.83 -20.31 4.94
CA ASP A 169 -27.21 -20.42 4.47
C ASP A 169 -28.31 -19.99 5.47
N GLY A 170 -28.06 -20.02 6.78
CA GLY A 170 -29.04 -19.62 7.81
C GLY A 170 -28.87 -18.20 8.37
N VAL A 171 -27.77 -17.51 8.01
CA VAL A 171 -27.52 -16.15 8.47
C VAL A 171 -28.09 -15.20 7.43
N ASP A 172 -29.12 -14.45 7.81
CA ASP A 172 -29.61 -13.33 7.00
C ASP A 172 -28.59 -12.18 7.11
N TRP A 173 -27.61 -12.22 6.21
CA TRP A 173 -26.51 -11.24 6.14
C TRP A 173 -26.98 -9.83 5.78
N ASP A 174 -28.22 -9.68 5.31
CA ASP A 174 -28.83 -8.43 4.87
C ASP A 174 -29.75 -7.81 5.92
N GLN A 175 -30.08 -8.49 7.04
CA GLN A 175 -30.68 -7.77 8.15
C GLN A 175 -29.64 -6.83 8.78
N ASP A 176 -29.98 -5.55 8.84
CA ASP A 176 -29.36 -4.55 9.70
C ASP A 176 -29.63 -4.86 11.19
N GLN A 177 -29.26 -6.07 11.65
CA GLN A 177 -29.20 -6.42 13.06
C GLN A 177 -27.95 -5.76 13.66
N VAL A 178 -27.96 -4.43 13.74
CA VAL A 178 -27.11 -3.70 14.68
C VAL A 178 -27.68 -4.00 16.06
N VAL A 179 -27.28 -5.13 16.64
CA VAL A 179 -27.47 -5.34 18.08
C VAL A 179 -26.40 -4.50 18.77
N TRP A 180 -26.85 -3.36 19.30
CA TRP A 180 -26.03 -2.47 20.10
C TRP A 180 -25.55 -3.20 21.35
N HIS A 181 -24.26 -3.45 21.42
CA HIS A 181 -23.64 -3.89 22.67
C HIS A 181 -23.15 -2.66 23.43
N HIS A 182 -23.62 -2.51 24.66
CA HIS A 182 -23.18 -1.47 25.59
C HIS A 182 -21.65 -1.57 25.80
N PRO A 183 -20.90 -0.46 25.97
CA PRO A 183 -19.42 -0.47 26.08
C PRO A 183 -18.82 -1.37 27.18
N SER A 184 -19.66 -1.87 28.08
CA SER A 184 -19.32 -2.81 29.15
C SER A 184 -19.37 -4.28 28.73
N THR A 185 -19.67 -4.62 27.48
CA THR A 185 -19.67 -6.02 27.01
C THR A 185 -18.27 -6.46 26.59
N ASP A 186 -17.82 -7.62 27.08
CA ASP A 186 -16.48 -8.19 26.83
C ASP A 186 -16.16 -8.41 25.33
N LEU A 187 -17.18 -8.53 24.48
CA LEU A 187 -17.06 -8.66 23.03
C LEU A 187 -16.61 -7.37 22.32
N ALA A 188 -16.69 -6.21 22.97
CA ALA A 188 -16.21 -4.94 22.42
C ALA A 188 -14.70 -4.75 22.59
N HIS A 189 -14.05 -5.57 23.43
CA HIS A 189 -12.63 -5.41 23.82
C HIS A 189 -11.75 -6.61 23.46
N SER A 190 -12.28 -7.62 22.76
CA SER A 190 -11.53 -8.83 22.40
C SER A 190 -10.70 -8.65 21.12
N GLY A 191 -9.59 -7.91 21.25
CA GLY A 191 -8.38 -8.26 20.50
C GLY A 191 -7.72 -9.50 21.14
N PRO A 192 -6.95 -10.32 20.42
CA PRO A 192 -6.22 -11.40 21.04
C PRO A 192 -5.22 -10.83 22.04
N ALA A 193 -5.51 -10.98 23.34
CA ALA A 193 -4.53 -10.76 24.38
C ALA A 193 -3.51 -11.91 24.31
N SER A 194 -2.22 -11.57 24.20
CA SER A 194 -1.15 -12.56 24.35
C SER A 194 -1.33 -13.28 25.69
N PRO A 195 -1.36 -14.63 25.74
CA PRO A 195 -1.46 -15.36 27.00
C PRO A 195 -0.37 -14.91 27.97
N GLU A 196 -0.68 -14.70 29.26
CA GLU A 196 0.31 -14.30 30.28
C GLU A 196 1.58 -15.18 30.28
N ARG A 197 1.43 -16.44 29.86
CA ARG A 197 2.53 -17.40 29.72
C ARG A 197 3.56 -16.97 28.67
N THR A 198 3.14 -16.29 27.61
CA THR A 198 4.00 -15.71 26.57
C THR A 198 4.77 -14.51 27.10
N LEU A 199 4.13 -13.65 27.90
CA LEU A 199 4.78 -12.53 28.61
C LEU A 199 5.83 -13.01 29.61
N LYS A 200 5.59 -14.13 30.31
CA LYS A 200 6.54 -14.73 31.27
C LYS A 200 7.80 -15.30 30.61
N LEU A 201 7.76 -15.71 29.34
CA LEU A 201 8.94 -16.21 28.61
C LEU A 201 9.97 -15.10 28.34
N TYR A 202 9.55 -13.83 28.33
CA TYR A 202 10.44 -12.68 28.19
C TYR A 202 11.02 -12.19 29.54
N GLY A 203 10.49 -12.65 30.67
CA GLY A 203 10.80 -12.10 31.99
C GLY A 203 12.03 -12.66 32.71
N ASN A 204 12.61 -13.78 32.26
CA ASN A 204 13.57 -14.55 33.08
C ASN A 204 14.97 -14.72 32.48
N ASN A 205 15.46 -13.76 31.69
CA ASN A 205 16.88 -13.72 31.32
C ASN A 205 17.51 -12.40 31.80
N PRO A 206 18.45 -12.42 32.78
CA PRO A 206 19.27 -11.26 33.08
C PRO A 206 20.36 -11.14 32.01
N ARG A 207 19.96 -10.94 30.75
CA ARG A 207 20.83 -10.34 29.76
C ARG A 207 20.74 -8.85 30.04
N GLY A 208 21.86 -8.21 30.38
CA GLY A 208 21.91 -6.78 30.70
C GLY A 208 21.02 -6.01 29.73
N VAL A 209 20.12 -5.18 30.27
CA VAL A 209 19.12 -4.42 29.51
C VAL A 209 19.85 -3.63 28.44
N LYS A 210 19.95 -4.18 27.24
CA LYS A 210 20.37 -3.43 26.07
C LYS A 210 19.17 -2.60 25.68
N THR A 211 19.22 -1.32 26.02
CA THR A 211 18.24 -0.35 25.52
C THR A 211 18.37 -0.34 23.99
N THR A 212 17.37 -0.85 23.29
CA THR A 212 17.29 -0.74 21.83
C THR A 212 17.35 0.73 21.46
N SER A 213 18.29 1.12 20.60
CA SER A 213 18.36 2.50 20.12
C SER A 213 17.11 2.85 19.30
N GLU A 214 16.75 4.14 19.21
CA GLU A 214 15.65 4.58 18.35
C GLU A 214 15.86 4.13 16.91
N ASP A 215 17.07 4.31 16.38
CA ASP A 215 17.44 3.85 15.02
C ASP A 215 17.21 2.33 14.83
N GLU A 216 17.55 1.51 15.83
CA GLU A 216 17.33 0.06 15.79
C GLU A 216 15.84 -0.29 15.86
N LEU A 217 15.08 0.40 16.72
CA LEU A 217 13.62 0.22 16.83
C LEU A 217 12.93 0.57 15.51
N LEU A 218 13.28 1.70 14.89
CA LEU A 218 12.68 2.14 13.63
C LEU A 218 13.07 1.23 12.47
N SER A 219 14.32 0.77 12.42
CA SER A 219 14.77 -0.22 11.44
C SER A 219 13.98 -1.52 11.54
N LEU A 220 13.69 -1.99 12.75
CA LEU A 220 12.83 -3.16 12.98
C LEU A 220 11.37 -2.89 12.62
N SER A 221 10.85 -1.71 12.96
CA SER A 221 9.45 -1.34 12.75
C SER A 221 9.08 -1.26 11.26
N PHE A 222 10.01 -0.80 10.42
CA PHE A 222 9.84 -0.70 8.96
C PHE A 222 10.68 -1.74 8.20
N GLY A 223 11.03 -2.86 8.84
CA GLY A 223 11.90 -3.89 8.27
C GLY A 223 11.30 -4.68 7.11
N SER A 224 10.01 -4.51 6.82
CA SER A 224 9.32 -5.13 5.67
C SER A 224 9.48 -4.34 4.37
N SER A 225 9.93 -3.08 4.46
CA SER A 225 10.23 -2.21 3.31
C SER A 225 11.61 -2.52 2.70
N LEU A 226 11.91 -1.92 1.54
CA LEU A 226 13.24 -2.07 0.95
C LEU A 226 14.30 -1.37 1.79
N GLN A 227 15.40 -2.10 2.00
CA GLN A 227 16.53 -1.68 2.82
C GLN A 227 17.80 -1.48 1.97
N PRO A 228 18.71 -0.58 2.36
CA PRO A 228 18.68 0.23 3.59
C PRO A 228 17.76 1.46 3.46
N SER A 229 16.99 1.74 4.50
CA SER A 229 16.22 2.99 4.66
C SER A 229 16.42 3.58 6.07
N LYS A 230 16.51 4.90 6.17
CA LYS A 230 16.62 5.62 7.44
C LYS A 230 15.41 6.52 7.64
N VAL A 231 14.70 6.32 8.74
CA VAL A 231 13.60 7.19 9.17
C VAL A 231 14.13 8.20 10.18
N ILE A 232 13.86 9.49 9.96
CA ILE A 232 14.16 10.57 10.90
C ILE A 232 12.80 11.17 11.31
N PRO A 233 12.24 10.74 12.45
CA PRO A 233 10.95 11.23 12.89
C PRO A 233 11.04 12.66 13.41
N TYR A 234 9.96 13.42 13.29
CA TYR A 234 9.84 14.78 13.85
C TYR A 234 11.03 15.67 13.48
N TYR A 235 11.55 15.52 12.25
CA TYR A 235 12.60 16.40 11.72
C TYR A 235 12.18 17.86 11.84
N TYR A 236 10.90 18.11 11.56
CA TYR A 236 10.19 19.23 12.14
C TYR A 236 9.03 18.71 13.01
N ARG A 237 8.83 19.35 14.16
CA ARG A 237 7.81 18.98 15.13
C ARG A 237 6.82 20.12 15.34
N ALA A 238 5.54 19.81 15.27
CA ALA A 238 4.45 20.74 15.48
C ALA A 238 4.35 21.16 16.95
N THR A 239 4.06 22.43 17.20
CA THR A 239 3.95 22.95 18.56
C THR A 239 2.58 22.72 19.20
N GLU A 240 1.49 22.70 18.41
CA GLU A 240 0.13 22.57 18.96
C GLU A 240 -0.09 21.21 19.65
N PRO A 241 0.34 20.07 19.07
CA PRO A 241 0.15 18.78 19.72
C PRO A 241 1.01 18.56 20.98
N ASP A 242 1.98 19.43 21.26
CA ASP A 242 2.78 19.41 22.50
C ASP A 242 2.09 20.14 23.67
N ARG A 243 0.96 20.81 23.44
CA ARG A 243 0.21 21.48 24.50
C ARG A 243 -0.40 20.46 25.49
N PRO A 244 -0.43 20.74 26.81
CA PRO A 244 -1.03 19.84 27.79
C PRO A 244 -2.54 19.59 27.59
N ASP A 245 -3.24 20.54 26.99
CA ASP A 245 -4.68 20.50 26.70
C ASP A 245 -5.00 20.06 25.27
N PHE A 246 -4.01 19.49 24.56
CA PHE A 246 -4.23 18.99 23.21
C PHE A 246 -5.28 17.87 23.19
N ASN A 247 -6.27 18.00 22.30
CA ASN A 247 -7.29 16.99 22.11
C ASN A 247 -6.71 15.79 21.34
N THR A 248 -6.42 14.69 22.04
CA THR A 248 -5.93 13.46 21.40
C THR A 248 -6.98 12.77 20.54
N GLU A 249 -8.27 13.08 20.74
CA GLU A 249 -9.38 12.62 19.91
C GLU A 249 -9.63 13.50 18.68
N ASP A 250 -8.73 14.42 18.36
CA ASP A 250 -8.73 15.14 17.10
C ASP A 250 -8.35 14.22 15.92
N ILE A 251 -8.47 14.71 14.69
CA ILE A 251 -8.18 13.96 13.47
C ILE A 251 -6.84 14.45 12.89
N THR A 252 -5.85 13.58 12.78
CA THR A 252 -4.59 13.92 12.09
C THR A 252 -4.70 13.57 10.61
N ILE A 253 -4.43 14.52 9.71
CA ILE A 253 -4.21 14.18 8.29
C ILE A 253 -2.83 13.52 8.18
N THR A 254 -2.80 12.29 7.65
CA THR A 254 -1.56 11.64 7.27
C THR A 254 -1.36 11.75 5.76
N THR A 255 -0.22 12.28 5.35
CA THR A 255 0.04 12.52 3.92
C THR A 255 1.51 12.30 3.53
N LEU A 256 1.73 12.20 2.23
CA LEU A 256 3.03 12.01 1.60
C LEU A 256 3.30 13.23 0.73
N VAL A 257 4.47 13.85 0.88
CA VAL A 257 4.78 15.08 0.16
C VAL A 257 6.11 14.97 -0.58
N THR A 258 6.06 15.32 -1.87
CA THR A 258 7.24 15.50 -2.72
C THR A 258 7.50 16.99 -2.96
N SER A 259 8.73 17.35 -3.31
CA SER A 259 9.17 18.75 -3.47
C SER A 259 8.25 19.60 -4.35
N ASN A 260 7.81 19.04 -5.47
CA ASN A 260 6.94 19.69 -6.45
C ASN A 260 5.50 19.92 -5.95
N ARG A 261 5.16 19.48 -4.73
CA ARG A 261 3.84 19.62 -4.11
C ARG A 261 3.81 20.53 -2.90
N PHE A 262 4.93 21.15 -2.52
CA PHE A 262 5.00 22.02 -1.34
C PHE A 262 3.97 23.15 -1.34
N THR A 263 3.71 23.79 -2.49
CA THR A 263 2.69 24.84 -2.60
C THR A 263 1.26 24.31 -2.45
N VAL A 264 1.00 23.06 -2.83
CA VAL A 264 -0.30 22.41 -2.62
C VAL A 264 -0.44 22.02 -1.14
N PHE A 265 0.65 21.52 -0.56
CA PHE A 265 0.70 21.12 0.84
C PHE A 265 0.49 22.30 1.80
N GLU A 266 1.13 23.44 1.54
CA GLU A 266 0.93 24.68 2.32
C GLU A 266 -0.56 25.07 2.35
N ARG A 267 -1.21 25.10 1.19
CA ARG A 267 -2.64 25.42 1.07
C ARG A 267 -3.53 24.40 1.78
N LEU A 268 -3.19 23.12 1.76
CA LEU A 268 -3.89 22.07 2.53
C LEU A 268 -3.81 22.37 4.04
N VAL A 269 -2.63 22.71 4.54
CA VAL A 269 -2.39 23.01 5.96
C VAL A 269 -3.11 24.29 6.39
N GLU A 270 -3.06 25.35 5.57
CA GLU A 270 -3.78 26.60 5.80
C GLU A 270 -5.30 26.42 5.82
N ARG A 271 -5.83 25.51 4.99
CA ARG A 271 -7.25 25.18 4.96
C ARG A 271 -7.66 24.29 6.14
N TYR A 272 -6.83 23.32 6.50
CA TYR A 272 -7.17 22.32 7.52
C TYR A 272 -7.06 22.84 8.96
N GLN A 273 -5.99 23.59 9.26
CA GLN A 273 -5.70 24.14 10.60
C GLN A 273 -5.91 23.13 11.75
N GLY A 274 -5.52 21.88 11.51
CA GLY A 274 -5.56 20.76 12.44
C GLY A 274 -4.28 19.93 12.29
N PRO A 275 -4.06 18.93 13.17
CA PRO A 275 -2.81 18.19 13.21
C PRO A 275 -2.54 17.46 11.88
N VAL A 276 -1.31 17.52 11.40
CA VAL A 276 -0.86 16.84 10.17
C VAL A 276 0.43 16.09 10.46
N SER A 277 0.51 14.84 10.01
CA SER A 277 1.76 14.07 9.97
C SER A 277 2.13 13.80 8.51
N ALA A 278 3.23 14.40 8.07
CA ALA A 278 3.68 14.35 6.69
C ALA A 278 5.00 13.59 6.57
N THR A 279 5.05 12.62 5.66
CA THR A 279 6.30 11.96 5.29
C THR A 279 6.89 12.59 4.03
N VAL A 280 8.18 12.92 4.10
CA VAL A 280 8.96 13.47 2.98
C VAL A 280 10.11 12.51 2.65
N HIS A 281 10.16 12.07 1.40
CA HIS A 281 11.23 11.19 0.92
C HIS A 281 12.42 11.99 0.42
N LEU A 282 13.61 11.50 0.74
CA LEU A 282 14.89 12.05 0.33
C LEU A 282 15.78 10.94 -0.25
N THR A 283 16.46 11.26 -1.35
CA THR A 283 17.47 10.40 -1.97
C THR A 283 18.84 11.05 -1.87
N ARG A 284 19.86 10.27 -1.50
CA ARG A 284 21.27 10.70 -1.46
C ARG A 284 21.69 11.38 -2.75
N GLY A 285 22.27 12.58 -2.64
CA GLY A 285 22.98 13.23 -3.74
C GLY A 285 22.72 14.73 -3.85
N LYS A 286 22.94 15.28 -5.05
CA LYS A 286 22.93 16.74 -5.28
C LYS A 286 21.57 17.42 -5.07
N ALA A 287 20.47 16.68 -5.15
CA ALA A 287 19.12 17.21 -4.96
C ALA A 287 18.69 17.25 -3.47
N GLU A 288 19.43 16.60 -2.58
CA GLU A 288 19.11 16.52 -1.15
C GLU A 288 19.12 17.91 -0.49
N ASP A 289 20.22 18.65 -0.66
CA ASP A 289 20.37 19.98 -0.08
C ASP A 289 19.32 20.98 -0.58
N GLU A 290 18.98 20.90 -1.87
CA GLU A 290 17.93 21.75 -2.47
C GLU A 290 16.56 21.42 -1.88
N MET A 291 16.26 20.12 -1.74
CA MET A 291 15.01 19.66 -1.15
C MET A 291 14.90 20.06 0.33
N LEU A 292 15.96 19.89 1.12
CA LEU A 292 15.99 20.30 2.52
C LEU A 292 15.84 21.82 2.68
N ARG A 293 16.49 22.63 1.83
CA ARG A 293 16.28 24.09 1.83
C ARG A 293 14.86 24.48 1.45
N ALA A 294 14.27 23.81 0.47
CA ALA A 294 12.89 24.06 0.07
C ALA A 294 11.90 23.67 1.20
N LEU A 295 12.18 22.56 1.89
CA LEU A 295 11.38 22.11 3.04
C LEU A 295 11.50 23.07 4.23
N ASP A 296 12.71 23.54 4.55
CA ASP A 296 12.94 24.52 5.59
C ASP A 296 12.21 25.84 5.31
N LYS A 297 12.30 26.33 4.07
CA LYS A 297 11.56 27.52 3.64
C LYS A 297 10.05 27.34 3.78
N LEU A 298 9.50 26.18 3.38
CA LEU A 298 8.09 25.87 3.54
C LEU A 298 7.68 25.87 5.01
N TYR A 299 8.43 25.15 5.86
CA TYR A 299 8.09 24.97 7.27
C TYR A 299 8.21 26.28 8.06
N THR A 300 9.27 27.05 7.83
CA THR A 300 9.53 28.31 8.53
C THR A 300 8.71 29.49 7.98
N GLY A 301 8.31 29.42 6.70
CA GLY A 301 7.59 30.47 5.99
C GLY A 301 6.15 30.68 6.48
N SER A 302 5.51 29.65 7.05
CA SER A 302 4.13 29.72 7.53
C SER A 302 4.03 29.40 9.04
N PRO A 303 3.44 30.29 9.86
CA PRO A 303 3.16 29.98 11.27
C PRO A 303 2.24 28.77 11.44
N VAL A 304 1.33 28.53 10.48
CA VAL A 304 0.38 27.41 10.51
C VAL A 304 1.12 26.08 10.35
N MET A 305 2.13 26.03 9.48
CA MET A 305 3.00 24.85 9.34
C MET A 305 3.65 24.47 10.67
N ARG A 306 4.31 25.42 11.34
CA ARG A 306 4.96 25.20 12.65
C ARG A 306 3.99 24.78 13.74
N LYS A 307 2.76 25.30 13.67
CA LYS A 307 1.73 25.03 14.66
C LYS A 307 1.21 23.59 14.54
N TYR A 308 0.98 23.10 13.33
CA TYR A 308 0.17 21.90 13.12
C TYR A 308 0.87 20.72 12.43
N VAL A 309 2.05 20.90 11.83
CA VAL A 309 2.65 19.88 10.95
C VAL A 309 3.86 19.22 11.60
N ASP A 310 3.78 17.91 11.81
CA ASP A 310 4.94 17.05 12.06
C ASP A 310 5.49 16.55 10.71
N VAL A 311 6.80 16.71 10.49
CA VAL A 311 7.49 16.24 9.29
C VAL A 311 8.46 15.12 9.65
N HIS A 312 8.32 13.99 8.97
CA HIS A 312 9.17 12.81 9.11
C HIS A 312 9.93 12.60 7.80
N LEU A 313 11.26 12.48 7.88
CA LEU A 313 12.07 12.19 6.70
C LEU A 313 12.24 10.69 6.54
N VAL A 314 12.07 10.20 5.30
CA VAL A 314 12.47 8.85 4.90
C VAL A 314 13.60 8.99 3.91
N TYR A 315 14.74 8.40 4.26
CA TYR A 315 15.98 8.58 3.56
C TYR A 315 16.46 7.25 2.99
N ASP A 316 16.30 7.07 1.68
CA ASP A 316 16.71 5.86 0.98
C ASP A 316 16.93 6.09 -0.53
N SER A 317 17.40 5.06 -1.23
CA SER A 317 17.61 5.07 -2.69
C SER A 317 16.41 4.56 -3.48
N PHE A 318 15.30 4.24 -2.82
CA PHE A 318 14.15 3.58 -3.43
C PHE A 318 13.03 4.57 -3.65
N ASP A 319 12.78 4.89 -4.91
CA ASP A 319 11.65 5.71 -5.25
C ASP A 319 10.32 5.02 -4.92
N ARG A 320 9.34 5.82 -4.48
CA ARG A 320 7.92 5.46 -4.48
C ARG A 320 7.58 4.25 -3.57
N GLN A 321 8.22 4.13 -2.41
CA GLN A 321 7.81 3.23 -1.33
C GLN A 321 6.56 3.76 -0.59
N PHE A 322 5.50 4.08 -1.34
CA PHE A 322 4.35 4.85 -0.83
C PHE A 322 3.71 4.26 0.43
N ASN A 323 3.62 2.93 0.53
CA ASN A 323 3.03 2.26 1.68
C ASN A 323 3.92 2.36 2.94
N MET A 324 5.24 2.24 2.79
CA MET A 324 6.18 2.52 3.88
C MET A 324 6.01 3.97 4.36
N TRP A 325 5.95 4.94 3.43
CA TRP A 325 5.78 6.35 3.79
C TRP A 325 4.43 6.63 4.48
N ARG A 326 3.36 5.94 4.08
CA ARG A 326 2.07 5.98 4.79
C ARG A 326 2.17 5.43 6.20
N ASN A 327 2.90 4.32 6.37
CA ASN A 327 3.13 3.74 7.68
C ASN A 327 3.94 4.68 8.57
N VAL A 328 4.97 5.36 8.06
CA VAL A 328 5.74 6.37 8.82
C VAL A 328 4.83 7.51 9.29
N ALA A 329 4.05 8.12 8.39
CA ALA A 329 3.10 9.18 8.77
C ALA A 329 2.04 8.67 9.78
N LYS A 330 1.50 7.48 9.57
CA LYS A 330 0.55 6.86 10.52
C LYS A 330 1.20 6.62 11.88
N PHE A 331 2.42 6.08 11.92
CA PHE A 331 3.11 5.67 13.15
C PHE A 331 3.34 6.86 14.08
N PHE A 332 3.76 8.00 13.52
CA PHE A 332 4.06 9.20 14.28
C PHE A 332 2.89 10.20 14.40
N ALA A 333 1.73 9.89 13.83
CA ALA A 333 0.53 10.70 14.06
C ALA A 333 0.19 10.75 15.56
N ARG A 334 -0.10 11.96 16.06
CA ARG A 334 -0.22 12.24 17.51
C ARG A 334 -1.63 12.16 18.06
N THR A 335 -2.61 11.79 17.23
CA THR A 335 -4.01 11.63 17.61
C THR A 335 -4.48 10.18 17.50
N GLU A 336 -5.62 9.88 18.12
CA GLU A 336 -6.29 8.58 18.07
C GLU A 336 -6.93 8.30 16.71
N TYR A 337 -7.34 9.35 15.98
CA TYR A 337 -7.98 9.23 14.67
C TYR A 337 -7.13 9.87 13.58
N ILE A 338 -7.07 9.20 12.42
CA ILE A 338 -6.28 9.66 11.28
C ILE A 338 -7.11 9.66 10.00
N MET A 339 -6.76 10.57 9.09
CA MET A 339 -7.24 10.60 7.72
C MET A 339 -6.07 10.38 6.76
N MET A 340 -6.04 9.24 6.07
CA MET A 340 -5.07 9.02 5.00
C MET A 340 -5.49 9.80 3.75
N LEU A 341 -4.85 10.95 3.50
CA LEU A 341 -5.20 11.89 2.44
C LEU A 341 -4.03 12.16 1.49
N ASP A 342 -4.31 12.13 0.20
CA ASP A 342 -3.34 12.55 -0.82
C ASP A 342 -3.25 14.09 -0.84
N VAL A 343 -2.04 14.62 -0.92
CA VAL A 343 -1.77 16.08 -0.83
C VAL A 343 -2.50 16.91 -1.90
N ASP A 344 -2.90 16.28 -3.01
CA ASP A 344 -3.56 16.92 -4.15
C ASP A 344 -5.05 17.20 -3.95
N PHE A 345 -5.63 16.86 -2.78
CA PHE A 345 -7.05 17.12 -2.50
C PHE A 345 -7.28 18.45 -1.80
N TRP A 346 -8.36 19.13 -2.20
CA TRP A 346 -8.90 20.28 -1.52
C TRP A 346 -10.02 19.89 -0.56
N LEU A 347 -9.98 20.45 0.65
CA LEU A 347 -11.01 20.26 1.67
C LEU A 347 -12.13 21.28 1.45
N CYS A 348 -13.24 20.83 0.88
CA CYS A 348 -14.32 21.72 0.48
C CYS A 348 -15.20 22.12 1.68
N THR A 349 -15.39 21.20 2.61
CA THR A 349 -16.17 21.36 3.84
C THR A 349 -15.32 21.17 5.09
N ASP A 350 -15.81 21.61 6.25
CA ASP A 350 -15.18 21.37 7.56
C ASP A 350 -15.68 20.08 8.21
N PHE A 351 -15.29 18.95 7.60
CA PHE A 351 -15.65 17.62 8.11
C PHE A 351 -15.09 17.39 9.52
N ARG A 352 -13.96 18.01 9.88
CA ARG A 352 -13.28 17.80 11.15
C ARG A 352 -14.15 18.27 12.30
N SER A 353 -14.57 19.53 12.30
CA SER A 353 -15.42 20.08 13.37
C SER A 353 -16.75 19.31 13.46
N ARG A 354 -17.39 19.07 12.30
CA ARG A 354 -18.67 18.35 12.22
C ARG A 354 -18.59 16.93 12.81
N MET A 355 -17.49 16.21 12.55
CA MET A 355 -17.27 14.88 13.12
C MET A 355 -17.02 14.91 14.63
N LEU A 356 -16.19 15.84 15.10
CA LEU A 356 -15.87 16.00 16.53
C LEU A 356 -17.10 16.40 17.35
N GLU A 357 -17.99 17.19 16.77
CA GLU A 357 -19.25 17.62 17.38
C GLU A 357 -20.34 16.55 17.38
N SER A 358 -20.19 15.47 16.59
CA SER A 358 -21.18 14.39 16.49
C SER A 358 -20.87 13.25 17.47
N PRO A 359 -21.67 13.08 18.55
CA PRO A 359 -21.42 12.02 19.54
C PRO A 359 -21.53 10.62 18.94
N GLU A 360 -22.42 10.42 17.97
CA GLU A 360 -22.60 9.13 17.29
C GLU A 360 -21.36 8.75 16.46
N ILE A 361 -20.83 9.70 15.67
CA ILE A 361 -19.62 9.47 14.87
C ILE A 361 -18.43 9.17 15.79
N MET A 362 -18.24 9.97 16.84
CA MET A 362 -17.14 9.77 17.79
C MET A 362 -17.26 8.46 18.55
N GLN A 363 -18.47 8.03 18.93
CA GLN A 363 -18.67 6.72 19.55
C GLN A 363 -18.25 5.57 18.62
N ARG A 364 -18.60 5.65 17.34
CA ARG A 364 -18.20 4.66 16.32
C ARG A 364 -16.68 4.64 16.10
N LEU A 365 -16.05 5.82 16.06
CA LEU A 365 -14.59 5.95 15.97
C LEU A 365 -13.88 5.34 17.19
N ARG A 366 -14.34 5.65 18.41
CA ARG A 366 -13.80 5.06 19.66
C ARG A 366 -13.83 3.54 19.64
N GLY A 367 -14.92 2.96 19.13
CA GLY A 367 -15.10 1.52 18.97
C GLY A 367 -14.15 0.85 17.98
N GLY A 368 -13.48 1.60 17.10
CA GLY A 368 -12.43 1.09 16.22
C GLY A 368 -12.90 0.18 15.07
N LEU A 369 -14.22 -0.06 14.93
CA LEU A 369 -14.82 -0.88 13.86
C LEU A 369 -15.54 -0.05 12.79
N ALA A 370 -15.33 1.28 12.78
CA ALA A 370 -15.87 2.19 11.79
C ALA A 370 -14.77 3.04 11.14
N ALA A 371 -14.90 3.23 9.83
CA ALA A 371 -14.14 4.20 9.06
C ALA A 371 -15.11 5.09 8.28
N PHE A 372 -14.89 6.40 8.31
CA PHE A 372 -15.77 7.38 7.68
C PHE A 372 -15.16 7.87 6.37
N VAL A 373 -15.84 7.56 5.27
CA VAL A 373 -15.48 7.96 3.91
C VAL A 373 -15.91 9.39 3.67
N VAL A 374 -14.96 10.24 3.28
CA VAL A 374 -15.23 11.54 2.67
C VAL A 374 -15.22 11.36 1.16
N PRO A 375 -16.36 11.53 0.47
CA PRO A 375 -16.47 11.36 -0.98
C PRO A 375 -15.55 12.30 -1.76
N ALA A 376 -15.06 11.83 -2.91
CA ALA A 376 -14.07 12.54 -3.71
C ALA A 376 -14.60 12.82 -5.12
N PHE A 377 -14.35 14.03 -5.60
CA PHE A 377 -14.83 14.51 -6.90
C PHE A 377 -13.68 15.04 -7.75
N GLU A 378 -13.89 15.07 -9.06
CA GLU A 378 -13.01 15.73 -10.03
C GLU A 378 -13.81 16.48 -11.09
N PHE A 379 -13.27 17.61 -11.51
CA PHE A 379 -13.76 18.31 -12.68
C PHE A 379 -13.46 17.52 -13.94
N HIS A 380 -14.44 17.42 -14.83
CA HIS A 380 -14.27 16.73 -16.12
C HIS A 380 -13.26 17.45 -17.01
N LYS A 381 -13.24 18.79 -16.94
CA LYS A 381 -12.28 19.64 -17.62
C LYS A 381 -11.19 20.05 -16.63
N GLN A 382 -9.96 19.56 -16.85
CA GLN A 382 -8.84 19.78 -15.93
C GLN A 382 -8.59 21.25 -15.59
N SER A 383 -8.76 22.18 -16.54
CA SER A 383 -8.55 23.61 -16.28
C SER A 383 -9.48 24.15 -15.19
N ASP A 384 -10.69 23.61 -15.10
CA ASP A 384 -11.71 24.05 -14.14
C ASP A 384 -11.40 23.49 -12.74
N GLY A 385 -10.58 22.43 -12.66
CA GLY A 385 -10.12 21.83 -11.42
C GLY A 385 -8.75 22.31 -10.92
N VAL A 386 -8.14 23.36 -11.50
CA VAL A 386 -6.81 23.85 -11.07
C VAL A 386 -6.90 24.82 -9.90
N ASP A 387 -7.89 25.72 -9.92
CA ASP A 387 -8.01 26.81 -8.95
C ASP A 387 -9.02 26.46 -7.84
N PRO A 388 -8.54 26.15 -6.61
CA PRO A 388 -9.41 25.76 -5.51
C PRO A 388 -10.33 26.89 -5.03
N SER A 389 -10.06 28.17 -5.38
CA SER A 389 -10.95 29.28 -5.03
C SER A 389 -12.30 29.23 -5.76
N THR A 390 -12.37 28.48 -6.85
CA THR A 390 -13.60 28.27 -7.65
C THR A 390 -14.40 27.04 -7.24
N PHE A 391 -13.89 26.26 -6.27
CA PHE A 391 -14.52 25.01 -5.88
C PHE A 391 -15.77 25.27 -5.03
N PRO A 392 -16.82 24.45 -5.18
CA PRO A 392 -18.00 24.56 -4.34
C PRO A 392 -17.65 24.35 -2.87
N SER A 393 -18.31 25.11 -2.01
CA SER A 393 -18.11 25.09 -0.55
C SER A 393 -19.26 24.42 0.20
N SER A 394 -20.34 24.08 -0.50
CA SER A 394 -21.52 23.39 0.01
C SER A 394 -21.93 22.22 -0.88
N LYS A 395 -22.67 21.25 -0.31
CA LYS A 395 -23.20 20.11 -1.04
C LYS A 395 -24.16 20.56 -2.14
N GLU A 396 -24.93 21.61 -1.89
CA GLU A 396 -25.91 22.18 -2.81
C GLU A 396 -25.22 22.73 -4.07
N GLU A 397 -24.14 23.51 -3.90
CA GLU A 397 -23.32 24.01 -5.01
C GLU A 397 -22.66 22.87 -5.80
N LEU A 398 -22.14 21.86 -5.10
CA LEU A 398 -21.57 20.67 -5.72
C LEU A 398 -22.61 19.93 -6.57
N VAL A 399 -23.80 19.67 -6.03
CA VAL A 399 -24.89 18.98 -6.73
C VAL A 399 -25.32 19.75 -7.97
N GLU A 400 -25.33 21.09 -7.91
CA GLU A 400 -25.62 21.91 -9.09
C GLU A 400 -24.54 21.75 -10.18
N LEU A 401 -23.27 21.70 -9.82
CA LEU A 401 -22.19 21.40 -10.77
C LEU A 401 -22.29 19.99 -11.36
N VAL A 402 -22.73 19.01 -10.58
CA VAL A 402 -22.98 17.63 -11.05
C VAL A 402 -24.14 17.60 -12.05
N LYS A 403 -25.26 18.29 -11.76
CA LYS A 403 -26.41 18.39 -12.66
C LYS A 403 -26.03 19.03 -14.00
N ASN A 404 -25.10 19.99 -13.96
CA ASN A 404 -24.55 20.66 -15.14
C ASN A 404 -23.40 19.88 -15.83
N ASP A 405 -23.15 18.62 -15.43
CA ASP A 405 -22.09 17.73 -15.96
C ASP A 405 -20.70 18.39 -16.00
N LYS A 406 -20.37 19.18 -14.98
CA LYS A 406 -19.05 19.83 -14.83
C LYS A 406 -18.09 19.00 -13.98
N ILE A 407 -18.64 18.34 -12.97
CA ILE A 407 -17.91 17.61 -11.95
C ILE A 407 -18.59 16.26 -11.71
N GLY A 408 -17.83 15.26 -11.29
CA GLY A 408 -18.39 13.97 -10.90
C GLY A 408 -17.45 13.19 -9.99
N MET A 409 -17.82 11.95 -9.70
CA MET A 409 -17.01 11.01 -8.94
C MET A 409 -15.55 11.01 -9.42
N PHE A 410 -14.60 11.08 -8.48
CA PHE A 410 -13.18 10.98 -8.75
C PHE A 410 -12.84 9.71 -9.54
N HIS A 411 -12.07 9.87 -10.61
CA HIS A 411 -11.85 8.87 -11.65
C HIS A 411 -13.15 8.22 -12.17
N LYS A 412 -14.13 9.02 -12.63
CA LYS A 412 -15.46 8.55 -13.09
C LYS A 412 -15.39 7.41 -14.12
N SER A 413 -14.37 7.41 -14.99
CA SER A 413 -14.13 6.37 -16.00
C SER A 413 -13.66 5.02 -15.41
N TRP A 414 -13.22 5.00 -14.16
CA TRP A 414 -12.80 3.82 -13.40
C TRP A 414 -13.69 3.62 -12.17
N ALA A 415 -14.95 3.28 -12.42
CA ALA A 415 -15.95 3.05 -11.38
C ALA A 415 -15.51 2.12 -10.22
N PRO A 416 -14.70 1.06 -10.43
CA PRO A 416 -14.22 0.24 -9.31
C PRO A 416 -13.40 0.98 -8.25
N GLY A 417 -12.83 2.15 -8.56
CA GLY A 417 -12.01 2.94 -7.62
C GLY A 417 -12.83 3.62 -6.52
N HIS A 418 -13.99 4.19 -6.86
CA HIS A 418 -14.78 5.00 -5.92
C HIS A 418 -16.29 4.65 -5.91
N GLY A 419 -16.76 3.79 -6.82
CA GLY A 419 -18.18 3.50 -7.00
C GLY A 419 -18.88 2.90 -5.77
N SER A 420 -18.15 2.19 -4.90
CA SER A 420 -18.69 1.66 -3.64
C SER A 420 -19.19 2.74 -2.68
N THR A 421 -18.77 4.01 -2.85
CA THR A 421 -19.32 5.16 -2.12
C THR A 421 -20.80 5.40 -2.45
N ASN A 422 -21.32 4.86 -3.56
CA ASN A 422 -22.70 5.04 -4.02
C ASN A 422 -23.09 6.52 -4.17
N TYR A 423 -22.54 7.18 -5.19
CA TYR A 423 -22.77 8.60 -5.44
C TYR A 423 -24.23 8.95 -5.71
N THR A 424 -25.03 8.03 -6.26
CA THR A 424 -26.47 8.24 -6.42
C THR A 424 -27.14 8.47 -5.06
N ARG A 425 -26.84 7.60 -4.07
CA ARG A 425 -27.32 7.79 -2.70
C ARG A 425 -26.74 9.05 -2.06
N TYR A 426 -25.47 9.38 -2.33
CA TYR A 426 -24.83 10.59 -1.80
C TYR A 426 -25.64 11.86 -2.15
N TYR A 427 -26.07 11.99 -3.40
CA TYR A 427 -26.82 13.17 -3.85
C TYR A 427 -28.19 13.29 -3.17
N ASP A 428 -28.86 12.17 -2.90
CA ASP A 428 -30.20 12.13 -2.32
C ASP A 428 -30.21 12.09 -0.78
N ALA A 429 -29.06 11.84 -0.15
CA ALA A 429 -28.95 11.72 1.30
C ALA A 429 -29.30 13.03 2.02
N ALA A 430 -30.10 12.91 3.08
CA ALA A 430 -30.52 14.05 3.89
C ALA A 430 -29.36 14.64 4.71
N PRO A 431 -29.40 15.93 5.08
CA PRO A 431 -28.39 16.54 5.94
C PRO A 431 -28.18 15.75 7.23
N GLY A 432 -26.93 15.43 7.56
CA GLY A 432 -26.56 14.65 8.74
C GLY A 432 -26.76 13.13 8.61
N GLU A 433 -27.33 12.62 7.51
CA GLU A 433 -27.42 11.18 7.27
C GLU A 433 -26.01 10.60 7.10
N VAL A 434 -25.76 9.42 7.66
CA VAL A 434 -24.54 8.64 7.42
C VAL A 434 -24.96 7.25 7.00
N TYR A 435 -24.35 6.69 5.95
CA TYR A 435 -24.73 5.38 5.44
C TYR A 435 -23.57 4.42 5.23
N ARG A 436 -23.80 3.14 5.50
CA ARG A 436 -22.81 2.09 5.33
C ARG A 436 -22.60 1.75 3.85
N VAL A 437 -21.34 1.53 3.47
CA VAL A 437 -20.98 0.93 2.18
C VAL A 437 -21.40 -0.55 2.17
N GLN A 438 -22.29 -0.92 1.25
CA GLN A 438 -22.82 -2.29 1.15
C GLN A 438 -22.06 -3.19 0.16
N GLY A 439 -21.47 -2.62 -0.89
CA GLY A 439 -20.76 -3.39 -1.91
C GLY A 439 -19.31 -2.93 -2.06
N TYR A 440 -18.35 -3.70 -1.54
CA TYR A 440 -16.93 -3.43 -1.71
C TYR A 440 -16.45 -3.93 -3.09
N THR A 441 -15.88 -3.03 -3.90
CA THR A 441 -15.29 -3.37 -5.19
C THR A 441 -13.83 -3.76 -5.05
N HIS A 442 -13.31 -4.54 -6.01
CA HIS A 442 -11.92 -5.01 -5.96
C HIS A 442 -10.92 -3.86 -5.81
N SER A 443 -11.15 -2.68 -6.39
CA SER A 443 -10.19 -1.56 -6.38
C SER A 443 -10.64 -0.37 -5.54
N TYR A 444 -11.57 -0.56 -4.59
CA TYR A 444 -12.12 0.55 -3.82
C TYR A 444 -11.01 1.27 -3.02
N GLU A 445 -10.83 2.58 -3.27
CA GLU A 445 -9.76 3.38 -2.69
C GLU A 445 -10.21 4.75 -2.13
N PRO A 446 -11.24 4.79 -1.26
CA PRO A 446 -11.79 6.02 -0.69
C PRO A 446 -10.79 6.78 0.19
N TYR A 447 -11.14 8.01 0.57
CA TYR A 447 -10.45 8.75 1.65
C TYR A 447 -11.24 8.55 2.94
N VAL A 448 -10.59 7.96 3.94
CA VAL A 448 -11.26 7.52 5.16
C VAL A 448 -10.62 8.09 6.42
N ILE A 449 -11.46 8.38 7.40
CA ILE A 449 -11.10 8.76 8.76
C ILE A 449 -11.38 7.55 9.66
N TYR A 450 -10.37 7.09 10.41
CA TYR A 450 -10.47 5.86 11.20
C TYR A 450 -9.55 5.90 12.42
N LYS A 451 -9.80 4.98 13.36
CA LYS A 451 -8.97 4.80 14.55
C LYS A 451 -7.58 4.29 14.17
N LYS A 452 -6.54 5.00 14.62
CA LYS A 452 -5.14 4.68 14.37
C LYS A 452 -4.75 3.37 15.03
N GLU A 453 -4.92 3.28 16.35
CA GLU A 453 -4.49 2.12 17.14
C GLU A 453 -5.36 0.90 16.86
N GLY A 454 -4.75 -0.28 16.80
CA GLY A 454 -5.43 -1.54 16.45
C GLY A 454 -5.85 -1.69 14.98
N SER A 455 -5.62 -0.67 14.13
CA SER A 455 -5.83 -0.78 12.68
C SER A 455 -4.60 -1.34 11.95
N PRO A 456 -4.77 -2.13 10.89
CA PRO A 456 -3.66 -2.74 10.15
C PRO A 456 -2.74 -1.70 9.49
N TRP A 457 -1.50 -2.11 9.23
CA TRP A 457 -0.52 -1.32 8.49
C TRP A 457 -0.69 -1.53 6.98
N CYS A 458 -0.25 -0.56 6.18
CA CYS A 458 -0.16 -0.74 4.74
C CYS A 458 0.93 -1.76 4.40
N ASP A 459 0.63 -2.74 3.52
CA ASP A 459 1.61 -3.73 3.08
C ASP A 459 2.74 -3.07 2.27
N GLU A 460 3.98 -3.16 2.78
CA GLU A 460 5.15 -2.45 2.24
C GLU A 460 5.72 -3.09 0.97
N ARG A 461 5.23 -4.27 0.55
CA ARG A 461 5.61 -4.90 -0.73
C ARG A 461 5.12 -4.11 -1.94
N PHE A 462 4.12 -3.24 -1.75
CA PHE A 462 3.58 -2.37 -2.78
C PHE A 462 4.47 -1.14 -3.00
N ILE A 463 5.28 -1.20 -4.07
CA ILE A 463 6.17 -0.13 -4.49
C ILE A 463 5.66 0.44 -5.82
N GLY A 464 5.75 1.75 -6.00
CA GLY A 464 5.30 2.41 -7.22
C GLY A 464 3.78 2.51 -7.36
N TYR A 465 3.31 2.85 -8.56
CA TYR A 465 1.91 3.17 -8.81
C TYR A 465 0.98 1.95 -8.92
N GLY A 466 -0.26 2.14 -8.46
CA GLY A 466 -1.38 1.22 -8.64
C GLY A 466 -1.55 0.23 -7.48
N GLY A 467 -2.79 -0.03 -7.08
CA GLY A 467 -3.15 -1.07 -6.09
C GLY A 467 -2.68 -0.82 -4.65
N ASN A 468 -1.72 0.07 -4.41
CA ASN A 468 -1.10 0.28 -3.10
C ASN A 468 -2.09 0.75 -2.01
N LYS A 469 -2.87 1.80 -2.28
CA LYS A 469 -3.88 2.35 -1.35
C LYS A 469 -5.06 1.40 -1.20
N ALA A 470 -5.54 0.83 -2.30
CA ALA A 470 -6.59 -0.19 -2.31
C ALA A 470 -6.21 -1.42 -1.45
N ALA A 471 -4.93 -1.80 -1.42
CA ALA A 471 -4.44 -2.87 -0.55
C ALA A 471 -4.55 -2.51 0.94
N CYS A 472 -4.08 -1.32 1.34
CA CYS A 472 -4.21 -0.85 2.71
C CYS A 472 -5.67 -0.84 3.17
N LEU A 473 -6.56 -0.30 2.34
CA LEU A 473 -7.98 -0.14 2.67
C LEU A 473 -8.74 -1.46 2.64
N PHE A 474 -8.30 -2.40 1.80
CA PHE A 474 -8.87 -3.75 1.80
C PHE A 474 -8.53 -4.50 3.08
N GLU A 475 -7.30 -4.38 3.58
CA GLU A 475 -6.92 -4.95 4.87
C GLU A 475 -7.68 -4.32 6.03
N LEU A 476 -7.82 -3.00 6.05
CA LEU A 476 -8.66 -2.31 7.02
C LEU A 476 -10.10 -2.83 7.00
N TYR A 477 -10.68 -3.00 5.80
CA TYR A 477 -12.04 -3.52 5.67
C TYR A 477 -12.14 -4.98 6.15
N LEU A 478 -11.19 -5.84 5.78
CA LEU A 478 -11.15 -7.24 6.19
C LEU A 478 -10.91 -7.43 7.69
N SER A 479 -10.25 -6.49 8.37
CA SER A 479 -10.05 -6.55 9.83
C SER A 479 -11.33 -6.31 10.65
N GLY A 480 -12.47 -6.11 9.97
CA GLY A 480 -13.79 -5.92 10.53
C GLY A 480 -14.25 -4.47 10.58
N VAL A 481 -13.46 -3.53 10.04
CA VAL A 481 -13.84 -2.12 9.99
C VAL A 481 -14.85 -1.90 8.86
N SER A 482 -16.04 -1.42 9.21
CA SER A 482 -17.08 -1.06 8.25
C SER A 482 -16.92 0.38 7.78
N PHE A 483 -17.17 0.62 6.49
CA PHE A 483 -17.02 1.95 5.90
C PHE A 483 -18.38 2.66 5.85
N TYR A 484 -18.41 3.92 6.26
CA TYR A 484 -19.60 4.77 6.33
C TYR A 484 -19.36 6.06 5.56
N VAL A 485 -20.25 6.44 4.66
CA VAL A 485 -20.11 7.65 3.85
C VAL A 485 -20.66 8.86 4.60
N LEU A 486 -19.92 9.97 4.54
CA LEU A 486 -20.30 11.30 5.02
C LEU A 486 -20.86 12.13 3.85
N PRO A 487 -22.19 12.23 3.70
CA PRO A 487 -22.81 12.86 2.53
C PRO A 487 -22.83 14.39 2.58
N ASP A 488 -22.61 14.98 3.76
CA ASP A 488 -22.50 16.43 3.93
C ASP A 488 -21.13 16.97 3.54
N ASP A 489 -20.13 16.09 3.41
CA ASP A 489 -18.76 16.46 3.12
C ASP A 489 -18.29 15.94 1.78
N PHE A 490 -17.26 16.57 1.25
CA PHE A 490 -16.59 16.11 0.06
C PHE A 490 -15.20 16.75 -0.11
N LEU A 491 -14.41 16.09 -0.95
CA LEU A 491 -13.10 16.54 -1.39
C LEU A 491 -13.11 16.72 -2.90
N ILE A 492 -12.30 17.66 -3.40
CA ILE A 492 -12.06 17.81 -4.83
C ILE A 492 -10.57 17.62 -5.11
N HIS A 493 -10.26 16.75 -6.06
CA HIS A 493 -8.90 16.59 -6.55
C HIS A 493 -8.47 17.83 -7.35
N GLN A 494 -7.42 18.52 -6.90
CA GLN A 494 -6.82 19.63 -7.63
C GLN A 494 -6.08 19.09 -8.86
N SER A 495 -6.53 19.49 -10.04
CA SER A 495 -5.95 19.07 -11.30
C SER A 495 -4.50 19.52 -11.43
N HIS A 496 -3.64 18.60 -11.84
CA HIS A 496 -2.22 18.83 -12.04
C HIS A 496 -1.70 17.97 -13.18
N ALA A 497 -0.55 18.34 -13.76
CA ALA A 497 0.07 17.53 -14.80
C ALA A 497 0.49 16.16 -14.26
N TYR A 498 0.19 15.08 -14.99
CA TYR A 498 0.60 13.73 -14.63
C TYR A 498 1.86 13.33 -15.41
N ALA A 499 2.90 12.88 -14.71
CA ALA A 499 4.03 12.19 -15.34
C ALA A 499 3.65 10.74 -15.65
N GLU A 500 3.29 10.43 -16.90
CA GLU A 500 2.71 9.13 -17.28
C GLU A 500 3.71 7.99 -17.50
N LYS A 501 4.95 8.27 -17.92
CA LYS A 501 5.83 7.26 -18.55
C LYS A 501 6.26 6.10 -17.63
N ALA A 502 6.40 6.32 -16.31
CA ALA A 502 6.82 5.27 -15.36
C ALA A 502 5.68 4.32 -14.91
N ARG A 503 4.41 4.69 -15.17
CA ARG A 503 3.26 4.08 -14.48
C ARG A 503 2.89 2.68 -14.98
N LYS A 504 3.23 2.33 -16.23
CA LYS A 504 2.70 1.11 -16.87
C LYS A 504 3.27 -0.17 -16.26
N HIS A 505 4.58 -0.24 -16.06
CA HIS A 505 5.24 -1.43 -15.51
C HIS A 505 4.90 -1.64 -14.02
N GLU A 506 4.95 -0.58 -13.22
CA GLU A 506 4.60 -0.63 -11.79
C GLU A 506 3.15 -1.09 -11.59
N ARG A 507 2.19 -0.56 -12.37
CA ARG A 507 0.79 -1.00 -12.32
C ARG A 507 0.60 -2.45 -12.73
N LYS A 508 1.38 -2.98 -13.67
CA LYS A 508 1.32 -4.40 -14.07
C LYS A 508 1.76 -5.29 -12.92
N TYR A 509 2.89 -4.96 -12.29
CA TYR A 509 3.41 -5.70 -11.14
C TYR A 509 2.42 -5.65 -9.95
N ASN A 510 2.00 -4.45 -9.56
CA ASN A 510 1.11 -4.27 -8.41
C ASN A 510 -0.28 -4.89 -8.63
N ARG A 511 -0.77 -5.00 -9.87
CA ARG A 511 -2.02 -5.73 -10.15
C ARG A 511 -1.92 -7.21 -9.77
N LYS A 512 -0.80 -7.86 -10.13
CA LYS A 512 -0.56 -9.26 -9.76
C LYS A 512 -0.39 -9.39 -8.25
N LEU A 513 0.50 -8.58 -7.67
CA LEU A 513 0.72 -8.56 -6.22
C LEU A 513 -0.58 -8.33 -5.46
N TYR A 514 -1.45 -7.44 -5.93
CA TYR A 514 -2.73 -7.18 -5.26
C TYR A 514 -3.70 -8.37 -5.32
N THR A 515 -3.71 -9.11 -6.42
CA THR A 515 -4.53 -10.32 -6.53
C THR A 515 -4.05 -11.36 -5.53
N ASP A 516 -2.75 -11.63 -5.51
CA ASP A 516 -2.12 -12.60 -4.62
C ASP A 516 -2.29 -12.16 -3.14
N PHE A 517 -2.13 -10.86 -2.85
CA PHE A 517 -2.34 -10.25 -1.53
C PHE A 517 -3.77 -10.47 -1.01
N ARG A 518 -4.80 -10.26 -1.83
CA ARG A 518 -6.19 -10.44 -1.38
C ARG A 518 -6.48 -11.89 -0.99
N GLU A 519 -5.92 -12.85 -1.71
CA GLU A 519 -6.04 -14.28 -1.38
C GLU A 519 -5.31 -14.62 -0.08
N GLU A 520 -4.05 -14.18 0.05
CA GLU A 520 -3.24 -14.33 1.26
C GLU A 520 -3.97 -13.78 2.49
N LEU A 521 -4.52 -12.57 2.36
CA LEU A 521 -5.19 -11.84 3.43
C LEU A 521 -6.44 -12.54 3.93
N CYS A 522 -7.22 -13.11 3.02
CA CYS A 522 -8.41 -13.87 3.36
C CYS A 522 -8.08 -15.08 4.24
N PHE A 523 -7.00 -15.81 3.96
CA PHE A 523 -6.58 -16.92 4.81
C PHE A 523 -5.92 -16.46 6.11
N ARG A 524 -5.14 -15.37 6.08
CA ARG A 524 -4.56 -14.75 7.28
C ARG A 524 -5.65 -14.36 8.29
N TYR A 525 -6.66 -13.62 7.84
CA TYR A 525 -7.75 -13.18 8.72
C TYR A 525 -8.74 -14.28 9.07
N LEU A 526 -8.94 -15.29 8.21
CA LEU A 526 -9.67 -16.49 8.61
C LEU A 526 -9.03 -17.13 9.83
N ASN A 527 -7.71 -17.28 9.82
CA ASN A 527 -6.97 -17.80 10.97
C ASN A 527 -7.09 -16.90 12.20
N SER A 528 -6.99 -15.58 12.04
CA SER A 528 -7.14 -14.63 13.16
C SER A 528 -8.57 -14.56 13.74
N PHE A 529 -9.59 -14.93 12.95
CA PHE A 529 -11.00 -14.88 13.35
C PHE A 529 -11.61 -16.24 13.64
N LEU A 530 -10.83 -17.33 13.70
CA LEU A 530 -11.36 -18.68 13.95
C LEU A 530 -12.31 -18.73 15.14
N ASP A 531 -11.90 -18.16 16.28
CA ASP A 531 -12.68 -18.19 17.53
C ASP A 531 -13.85 -17.19 17.55
N GLN A 532 -13.97 -16.33 16.53
CA GLN A 532 -14.97 -15.27 16.44
C GLN A 532 -15.60 -15.20 15.04
N ILE A 533 -15.65 -16.32 14.32
CA ILE A 533 -16.07 -16.37 12.92
C ILE A 533 -17.55 -15.99 12.74
N GLU A 534 -18.35 -16.17 13.79
CA GLU A 534 -19.76 -15.79 13.87
C GLU A 534 -19.97 -14.33 14.29
N SER A 535 -18.91 -13.62 14.71
CA SER A 535 -19.02 -12.24 15.16
C SER A 535 -19.30 -11.28 14.00
N PRO A 536 -19.95 -10.11 14.27
CA PRO A 536 -20.12 -9.06 13.27
C PRO A 536 -18.79 -8.57 12.66
N ARG A 537 -17.68 -8.70 13.40
CA ARG A 537 -16.33 -8.34 12.94
C ARG A 537 -15.87 -9.18 11.75
N ALA A 538 -16.25 -10.46 11.69
CA ALA A 538 -15.91 -11.37 10.60
C ALA A 538 -16.80 -11.21 9.36
N LYS A 539 -17.85 -10.38 9.42
CA LYS A 539 -18.82 -10.21 8.30
C LYS A 539 -18.16 -9.77 7.00
N ASN A 540 -17.26 -8.79 7.06
CA ASN A 540 -16.55 -8.29 5.88
C ASN A 540 -15.66 -9.37 5.26
N LEU A 541 -14.99 -10.18 6.09
CA LEU A 541 -14.22 -11.34 5.67
C LEU A 541 -15.10 -12.35 4.93
N ALA A 542 -16.22 -12.75 5.53
CA ALA A 542 -17.12 -13.73 4.93
C ALA A 542 -17.65 -13.26 3.57
N ILE A 543 -18.05 -11.99 3.44
CA ILE A 543 -18.60 -11.42 2.22
C ILE A 543 -17.56 -11.33 1.11
N GLU A 544 -16.34 -10.88 1.42
CA GLU A 544 -15.31 -10.67 0.39
C GLU A 544 -14.57 -11.95 0.03
N CYS A 545 -14.24 -12.79 1.01
CA CYS A 545 -13.42 -13.97 0.77
C CYS A 545 -14.19 -15.13 0.16
N LYS A 546 -15.52 -15.20 0.32
CA LYS A 546 -16.34 -16.19 -0.41
C LYS A 546 -16.29 -16.01 -1.92
N LYS A 547 -15.91 -14.82 -2.41
CA LYS A 547 -15.74 -14.53 -3.84
C LYS A 547 -14.48 -15.21 -4.41
N ILE A 548 -13.55 -15.65 -3.57
CA ILE A 548 -12.31 -16.33 -3.97
C ILE A 548 -12.59 -17.80 -4.23
N LYS A 549 -12.15 -18.29 -5.39
CA LYS A 549 -12.41 -19.66 -5.83
C LYS A 549 -11.78 -20.67 -4.84
N GLY A 550 -12.61 -21.57 -4.31
CA GLY A 550 -12.16 -22.60 -3.38
C GLY A 550 -11.96 -22.12 -1.94
N PHE A 551 -12.09 -20.83 -1.65
CA PHE A 551 -11.94 -20.30 -0.30
C PHE A 551 -12.94 -20.93 0.66
N ALA A 552 -14.23 -20.98 0.32
CA ALA A 552 -15.26 -21.56 1.20
C ALA A 552 -14.97 -23.02 1.58
N THR A 553 -14.53 -23.84 0.61
CA THR A 553 -14.17 -25.24 0.86
C THR A 553 -12.93 -25.37 1.76
N THR A 554 -11.90 -24.56 1.50
CA THR A 554 -10.68 -24.55 2.33
C THR A 554 -10.97 -24.03 3.73
N ALA A 555 -11.77 -22.97 3.85
CA ALA A 555 -12.18 -22.39 5.12
C ALA A 555 -12.96 -23.39 5.97
N ALA A 556 -13.92 -24.11 5.38
CA ALA A 556 -14.66 -25.15 6.07
C ALA A 556 -13.75 -26.27 6.60
N ARG A 557 -12.77 -26.71 5.80
CA ARG A 557 -11.76 -27.71 6.25
C ARG A 557 -10.89 -27.16 7.37
N PHE A 558 -10.50 -25.90 7.27
CA PHE A 558 -9.64 -25.24 8.25
C PHE A 558 -10.34 -25.07 9.60
N ILE A 559 -11.60 -24.59 9.58
CA ILE A 559 -12.46 -24.48 10.78
C ILE A 559 -12.69 -25.86 11.40
N ALA A 560 -13.01 -26.88 10.59
CA ALA A 560 -13.21 -28.24 11.09
C ALA A 560 -11.94 -28.84 11.72
N ALA A 561 -10.76 -28.51 11.18
CA ALA A 561 -9.48 -28.94 11.75
C ALA A 561 -9.12 -28.17 13.04
N ALA A 562 -9.51 -26.89 13.14
CA ALA A 562 -9.28 -26.07 14.32
C ALA A 562 -10.21 -26.44 15.50
N GLY A 563 -11.45 -26.86 15.22
CA GLY A 563 -12.44 -27.27 16.23
C GLY A 563 -12.21 -28.66 16.84
N GLY A 564 -10.96 -29.07 17.05
CA GLY A 564 -10.58 -30.37 17.61
C GLY A 564 -10.89 -30.52 19.10
N ASP A 565 -12.17 -30.78 19.41
CA ASP A 565 -12.71 -31.67 20.45
C ASP A 565 -14.11 -31.18 20.85
N ILE A 566 -15.15 -31.86 20.35
CA ILE A 566 -16.53 -31.67 20.83
C ILE A 566 -17.11 -33.04 21.13
N VAL A 567 -17.36 -33.26 22.43
CA VAL A 567 -18.14 -34.37 22.99
C VAL A 567 -19.46 -34.46 22.23
N LEU A 568 -19.69 -35.58 21.57
CA LEU A 568 -20.95 -35.85 20.86
C LEU A 568 -22.08 -35.99 21.89
N PRO A 569 -23.27 -35.38 21.66
CA PRO A 569 -24.44 -35.67 22.47
C PRO A 569 -24.84 -37.13 22.24
N GLY A 570 -24.54 -37.97 23.24
CA GLY A 570 -24.80 -39.42 23.18
C GLY A 570 -23.72 -40.30 23.82
N SER A 571 -22.55 -39.79 24.22
CA SER A 571 -21.63 -40.61 25.03
C SER A 571 -22.07 -40.59 26.49
N THR A 572 -22.83 -41.62 26.90
CA THR A 572 -23.01 -41.95 28.31
C THR A 572 -21.64 -42.19 28.94
N THR A 573 -21.23 -41.29 29.83
CA THR A 573 -20.14 -41.54 30.76
C THR A 573 -20.55 -42.69 31.68
N ALA A 574 -20.04 -43.89 31.43
CA ALA A 574 -20.08 -44.96 32.42
C ALA A 574 -19.22 -44.52 33.61
N SER A 575 -19.83 -44.38 34.78
CA SER A 575 -19.12 -44.12 36.02
C SER A 575 -18.22 -45.31 36.33
N VAL A 576 -16.91 -45.08 36.36
CA VAL A 576 -15.99 -46.01 37.02
C VAL A 576 -15.99 -45.63 38.49
N ALA A 577 -16.70 -46.43 39.28
CA ALA A 577 -16.61 -46.42 40.73
C ALA A 577 -15.18 -46.75 41.16
N GLN A 578 -14.60 -45.92 42.05
CA GLN A 578 -13.37 -46.26 42.75
C GLN A 578 -13.63 -47.41 43.74
N PRO A 579 -12.75 -48.42 43.83
CA PRO A 579 -12.80 -49.37 44.94
C PRO A 579 -12.22 -48.72 46.21
N LYS A 580 -12.82 -49.12 47.33
CA LYS A 580 -12.61 -48.64 48.71
C LYS A 580 -11.16 -48.72 49.20
#